data_AF-A0A2G2XC86-F1
#
_entry.id   AF-A0A2G2XC86-F1
#
_cell.length_a   1.000
_cell.length_b   1.000
_cell.length_c   1.000
_cell.angle_alpha   90.00
_cell.angle_beta   90.00
_cell.angle_gamma   90.00
#
_symmetry.space_group_name_H-M   'P 1'
#
loop_
_entity.id
_entity.type
_entity.pdbx_description
1 polymer ?
#
loop_
_entity_poly.entity_id
_entity_poly.type
_entity_poly.pdbx_seq_one_letter_code
_entity_poly.pdbx_strand_id
1 'polypeptide(L)'
;MQGFTEESESSLPNEAAYEKEKNGVTWPKQLNAPLEEVDPEIADISEHEKARQWKGLELSPSENFTSMSVMQAVGSVMTNKYSEGYPGARYYGGNEYIDMAETLCQKRALDKFRLDPAKWGVNVQPLSRAPANFHVYTALLKPHERIMALDLPHGGHLSHGYQETRECLVCNKKYCSRSTSYLVFIISDVESPITKHRHQPPIGIDGSRVEKVLEAVHIAANKNTVPGDVSAMVPDGIRMGTPALTSRGFIEEDFVKVAEFFDAAVKIAVKIKAETSDQ
;
A
#
# COMPACT_ATOMS: atom_id res chain seq x y z
N MET A 1 -16.57 -16.64 -39.80
CA MET A 1 -17.83 -16.17 -39.22
C MET A 1 -18.68 -17.37 -38.87
N GLN A 2 -18.78 -17.69 -37.58
CA GLN A 2 -19.88 -18.44 -36.97
C GLN A 2 -20.03 -17.81 -35.59
N GLY A 3 -21.19 -17.22 -35.31
CA GLY A 3 -21.40 -16.42 -34.11
C GLY A 3 -21.74 -17.31 -32.92
N PHE A 4 -21.00 -17.17 -31.82
CA PHE A 4 -21.48 -17.56 -30.51
C PHE A 4 -22.34 -16.42 -29.97
N THR A 5 -23.65 -16.53 -30.17
CA THR A 5 -24.66 -15.84 -29.37
C THR A 5 -25.34 -16.87 -28.50
N GLU A 6 -24.64 -17.33 -27.47
CA GLU A 6 -25.29 -17.95 -26.32
C GLU A 6 -25.69 -16.83 -25.36
N GLU A 7 -26.99 -16.74 -25.10
CA GLU A 7 -27.53 -15.82 -24.09
C GLU A 7 -26.99 -16.25 -22.72
N SER A 8 -26.34 -15.33 -22.00
CA SER A 8 -25.83 -15.61 -20.66
C SER A 8 -26.98 -15.64 -19.66
N GLU A 9 -27.71 -16.76 -19.61
CA GLU A 9 -28.59 -17.06 -18.47
C GLU A 9 -27.75 -16.98 -17.19
N SER A 10 -28.19 -16.16 -16.23
CA SER A 10 -27.49 -16.05 -14.96
C SER A 10 -27.54 -17.40 -14.23
N SER A 11 -26.38 -17.96 -13.87
CA SER A 11 -26.29 -19.23 -13.14
C SER A 11 -26.76 -19.17 -11.67
N LEU A 12 -27.39 -18.06 -11.28
CA LEU A 12 -27.98 -17.88 -9.96
C LEU A 12 -29.42 -18.40 -9.96
N PRO A 13 -29.82 -19.22 -8.98
CA PRO A 13 -31.20 -19.65 -8.86
C PRO A 13 -32.12 -18.44 -8.67
N ASN A 14 -33.21 -18.41 -9.45
CA ASN A 14 -34.28 -17.41 -9.38
C ASN A 14 -34.72 -17.16 -7.93
N GLU A 15 -34.95 -15.91 -7.52
CA GLU A 15 -35.32 -15.50 -6.15
C GLU A 15 -36.50 -16.33 -5.57
N ALA A 16 -37.45 -16.73 -6.43
CA ALA A 16 -38.56 -17.62 -6.09
C ALA A 16 -38.15 -19.00 -5.53
N ALA A 17 -36.88 -19.41 -5.67
CA ALA A 17 -36.34 -20.62 -5.05
C ALA A 17 -36.02 -20.44 -3.54
N TYR A 18 -35.71 -19.22 -3.11
CA TYR A 18 -35.43 -18.88 -1.71
C TYR A 18 -36.70 -18.59 -0.91
N GLU A 19 -37.75 -18.06 -1.57
CA GLU A 19 -39.08 -17.75 -1.01
C GLU A 19 -39.81 -18.95 -0.36
N LYS A 20 -39.35 -20.20 -0.60
CA LYS A 20 -39.74 -21.34 0.25
C LYS A 20 -38.95 -21.32 1.56
N GLU A 21 -39.09 -20.25 2.33
CA GLU A 21 -38.44 -20.09 3.62
C GLU A 21 -38.79 -21.28 4.54
N LYS A 22 -37.75 -21.91 5.10
CA LYS A 22 -37.94 -22.84 6.23
C LYS A 22 -38.21 -21.99 7.46
N ASN A 23 -39.45 -21.99 7.94
CA ASN A 23 -39.87 -21.32 9.17
C ASN A 23 -38.81 -21.43 10.29
N GLY A 24 -38.24 -20.29 10.68
CA GLY A 24 -37.21 -20.20 11.73
C GLY A 24 -35.76 -20.03 11.25
N VAL A 25 -35.50 -20.00 9.94
CA VAL A 25 -34.14 -19.80 9.38
C VAL A 25 -34.02 -18.42 8.73
N THR A 26 -33.46 -17.44 9.43
CA THR A 26 -33.37 -16.03 8.98
C THR A 26 -32.00 -15.60 8.45
N TRP A 27 -30.93 -16.32 8.79
CA TRP A 27 -29.57 -15.94 8.39
C TRP A 27 -29.29 -15.91 6.87
N PRO A 28 -29.95 -16.69 5.99
CA PRO A 28 -29.70 -16.60 4.54
C PRO A 28 -30.10 -15.24 3.96
N LYS A 29 -31.11 -14.57 4.53
CA LYS A 29 -31.48 -13.22 4.15
C LYS A 29 -30.37 -12.22 4.51
N GLN A 30 -29.86 -12.30 5.75
CA GLN A 30 -28.77 -11.43 6.21
C GLN A 30 -27.49 -11.60 5.37
N LEU A 31 -27.13 -12.83 4.97
CA LEU A 31 -25.92 -13.11 4.20
C LEU A 31 -25.96 -12.61 2.75
N ASN A 32 -27.14 -12.27 2.21
CA ASN A 32 -27.31 -11.75 0.85
C ASN A 32 -27.84 -10.31 0.81
N ALA A 33 -28.10 -9.70 1.97
CA ALA A 33 -28.52 -8.31 2.08
C ALA A 33 -27.34 -7.36 1.78
N PRO A 34 -27.60 -6.16 1.22
CA PRO A 34 -26.56 -5.18 0.93
C PRO A 34 -25.94 -4.61 2.21
N LEU A 35 -24.72 -4.08 2.10
CA LEU A 35 -23.98 -3.53 3.25
C LEU A 35 -24.77 -2.43 3.97
N GLU A 36 -25.49 -1.60 3.20
CA GLU A 36 -26.34 -0.52 3.68
C GLU A 36 -27.54 -0.98 4.53
N GLU A 37 -27.99 -2.24 4.37
CA GLU A 37 -29.03 -2.85 5.21
C GLU A 37 -28.42 -3.57 6.43
N VAL A 38 -27.29 -4.26 6.24
CA VAL A 38 -26.65 -5.10 7.28
C VAL A 38 -25.87 -4.28 8.29
N ASP A 39 -25.12 -3.28 7.83
CA ASP A 39 -24.24 -2.43 8.63
C ASP A 39 -24.16 -0.99 8.03
N PRO A 40 -25.18 -0.15 8.31
CA PRO A 40 -25.22 1.22 7.81
C PRO A 40 -24.13 2.13 8.43
N GLU A 41 -23.53 1.76 9.56
CA GLU A 41 -22.43 2.53 10.17
C GLU A 41 -21.14 2.36 9.35
N ILE A 42 -20.80 1.12 8.97
CA ILE A 42 -19.67 0.85 8.06
C ILE A 42 -19.92 1.41 6.65
N ALA A 43 -21.17 1.41 6.18
CA ALA A 43 -21.53 2.07 4.92
C ALA A 43 -21.28 3.60 4.97
N ASP A 44 -21.71 4.28 6.04
CA ASP A 44 -21.50 5.72 6.21
C ASP A 44 -20.02 6.09 6.37
N ILE A 45 -19.24 5.30 7.12
CA ILE A 45 -17.78 5.46 7.22
C ILE A 45 -17.12 5.32 5.85
N SER A 46 -17.59 4.38 5.01
CA SER A 46 -17.09 4.18 3.65
C SER A 46 -17.37 5.36 2.73
N GLU A 47 -18.57 5.98 2.83
CA GLU A 47 -18.89 7.20 2.09
C GLU A 47 -18.08 8.42 2.56
N HIS A 48 -17.80 8.52 3.86
CA HIS A 48 -16.92 9.55 4.40
C HIS A 48 -15.48 9.43 3.85
N GLU A 49 -14.91 8.22 3.80
CA GLU A 49 -13.57 8.01 3.21
C GLU A 49 -13.55 8.24 1.69
N LYS A 50 -14.58 7.82 0.96
CA LYS A 50 -14.74 8.18 -0.48
C LYS A 50 -14.77 9.70 -0.67
N ALA A 51 -15.49 10.42 0.20
CA ALA A 51 -15.56 11.87 0.15
C ALA A 51 -14.22 12.54 0.53
N ARG A 52 -13.44 11.96 1.45
CA ARG A 52 -12.08 12.40 1.78
C ARG A 52 -11.16 12.25 0.57
N GLN A 53 -11.05 11.05 0.02
CA GLN A 53 -10.24 10.74 -1.17
C GLN A 53 -10.59 11.59 -2.39
N TRP A 54 -11.87 11.93 -2.58
CA TRP A 54 -12.32 12.79 -3.66
C TRP A 54 -11.88 14.26 -3.47
N LYS A 55 -11.93 14.78 -2.24
CA LYS A 55 -11.67 16.20 -1.95
C LYS A 55 -10.20 16.50 -1.62
N GLY A 56 -9.46 15.51 -1.14
CA GLY A 56 -8.07 15.64 -0.69
C GLY A 56 -7.04 15.66 -1.83
N LEU A 57 -5.88 16.23 -1.52
CA LEU A 57 -4.66 16.12 -2.30
C LEU A 57 -3.77 15.02 -1.70
N GLU A 58 -3.95 13.78 -2.19
CA GLU A 58 -3.17 12.63 -1.73
C GLU A 58 -1.73 12.67 -2.29
N LEU A 59 -0.78 13.13 -1.48
CA LEU A 59 0.65 13.23 -1.83
C LEU A 59 1.50 12.12 -1.20
N SER A 60 0.89 11.11 -0.58
CA SER A 60 1.59 9.93 -0.08
C SER A 60 2.12 9.08 -1.25
N PRO A 61 3.45 8.93 -1.46
CA PRO A 61 3.99 8.21 -2.62
C PRO A 61 3.67 6.71 -2.61
N SER A 62 3.40 6.16 -1.42
CA SER A 62 3.05 4.75 -1.20
C SER A 62 1.56 4.43 -1.40
N GLU A 63 0.72 5.44 -1.66
CA GLU A 63 -0.72 5.29 -1.88
C GLU A 63 -1.08 5.52 -3.34
N ASN A 64 -2.20 4.91 -3.77
CA ASN A 64 -2.76 5.11 -5.10
C ASN A 64 -4.22 4.67 -5.13
N PHE A 65 -4.98 5.16 -6.11
CA PHE A 65 -6.35 4.72 -6.36
C PHE A 65 -6.34 3.51 -7.29
N THR A 66 -6.89 2.39 -6.81
CA THR A 66 -7.01 1.16 -7.61
C THR A 66 -8.23 1.21 -8.54
N SER A 67 -8.26 0.38 -9.58
CA SER A 67 -9.38 0.35 -10.53
C SER A 67 -10.60 -0.37 -9.94
N MET A 68 -11.80 0.04 -10.38
CA MET A 68 -13.05 -0.66 -10.06
C MET A 68 -12.98 -2.16 -10.37
N SER A 69 -12.35 -2.54 -11.49
CA SER A 69 -12.16 -3.94 -11.89
C SER A 69 -11.29 -4.75 -10.93
N VAL A 70 -10.35 -4.12 -10.22
CA VAL A 70 -9.58 -4.78 -9.15
C VAL A 70 -10.44 -4.95 -7.90
N MET A 71 -11.18 -3.91 -7.50
CA MET A 71 -12.07 -3.99 -6.32
C MET A 71 -13.18 -5.03 -6.50
N GLN A 72 -13.78 -5.12 -7.69
CA GLN A 72 -14.77 -6.15 -8.04
C GLN A 72 -14.19 -7.57 -7.94
N ALA A 73 -12.93 -7.78 -8.33
CA ALA A 73 -12.28 -9.08 -8.20
C ALA A 73 -11.94 -9.42 -6.73
N VAL A 74 -11.49 -8.44 -5.94
CA VAL A 74 -11.17 -8.60 -4.51
C VAL A 74 -12.42 -8.88 -3.67
N GLY A 75 -13.52 -8.15 -3.92
CA GLY A 75 -14.81 -8.35 -3.26
C GLY A 75 -15.64 -9.53 -3.80
N SER A 76 -15.03 -10.45 -4.55
CA SER A 76 -15.73 -11.58 -5.18
C SER A 76 -15.74 -12.85 -4.31
N VAL A 77 -16.60 -13.80 -4.67
CA VAL A 77 -16.73 -15.12 -4.04
C VAL A 77 -15.45 -15.97 -4.04
N MET A 78 -14.38 -15.54 -4.75
CA MET A 78 -13.05 -16.16 -4.70
C MET A 78 -12.49 -16.22 -3.26
N THR A 79 -12.86 -15.26 -2.41
CA THR A 79 -12.49 -15.23 -0.98
C THR A 79 -12.97 -16.44 -0.18
N ASN A 80 -14.01 -17.14 -0.66
CA ASN A 80 -14.60 -18.29 0.04
C ASN A 80 -13.75 -19.56 -0.04
N LYS A 81 -12.74 -19.63 -0.91
CA LYS A 81 -12.07 -20.91 -1.23
C LYS A 81 -10.72 -21.09 -0.55
N TYR A 82 -10.65 -22.11 0.31
CA TYR A 82 -9.40 -22.60 0.88
C TYR A 82 -8.59 -23.39 -0.15
N SER A 83 -7.34 -22.97 -0.40
CA SER A 83 -6.53 -23.41 -1.54
C SER A 83 -5.04 -23.64 -1.23
N GLU A 84 -4.73 -24.15 -0.03
CA GLU A 84 -3.35 -24.47 0.35
C GLU A 84 -2.63 -25.39 -0.66
N GLY A 85 -1.34 -25.13 -0.85
CA GLY A 85 -0.51 -25.75 -1.88
C GLY A 85 -0.31 -24.82 -3.08
N TYR A 86 -0.02 -25.40 -4.24
CA TYR A 86 0.17 -24.68 -5.51
C TYR A 86 -0.76 -25.27 -6.59
N PRO A 87 -0.97 -24.60 -7.73
CA PRO A 87 -1.78 -25.12 -8.83
C PRO A 87 -1.36 -26.55 -9.25
N GLY A 88 -2.34 -27.46 -9.36
CA GLY A 88 -2.11 -28.88 -9.62
C GLY A 88 -1.55 -29.71 -8.44
N ALA A 89 -1.19 -29.06 -7.32
CA ALA A 89 -0.61 -29.68 -6.12
C ALA A 89 -1.24 -29.08 -4.84
N ARG A 90 -2.57 -29.17 -4.75
CA ARG A 90 -3.37 -28.67 -3.62
C ARG A 90 -3.63 -29.76 -2.58
N TYR A 91 -3.75 -29.36 -1.31
CA TYR A 91 -4.19 -30.24 -0.22
C TYR A 91 -5.71 -30.50 -0.22
N TYR A 92 -6.48 -29.62 -0.88
CA TYR A 92 -7.95 -29.65 -0.90
C TYR A 92 -8.50 -29.76 -2.32
N GLY A 93 -9.63 -30.44 -2.47
CA GLY A 93 -10.38 -30.52 -3.73
C GLY A 93 -11.09 -29.22 -4.12
N GLY A 94 -11.70 -29.21 -5.31
CA GLY A 94 -12.54 -28.12 -5.81
C GLY A 94 -11.79 -26.83 -6.17
N ASN A 95 -10.48 -26.90 -6.44
CA ASN A 95 -9.63 -25.74 -6.72
C ASN A 95 -9.44 -25.42 -8.21
N GLU A 96 -10.15 -26.07 -9.13
CA GLU A 96 -10.00 -25.92 -10.59
C GLU A 96 -9.94 -24.46 -11.07
N TYR A 97 -10.90 -23.63 -10.66
CA TYR A 97 -10.95 -22.22 -11.04
C TYR A 97 -9.96 -21.34 -10.25
N ILE A 98 -9.54 -21.75 -9.06
CA ILE A 98 -8.49 -21.05 -8.28
C ILE A 98 -7.12 -21.29 -8.91
N ASP A 99 -6.86 -22.51 -9.36
CA ASP A 99 -5.64 -22.87 -10.10
C ASP A 99 -5.56 -22.10 -11.42
N MET A 100 -6.68 -21.99 -12.15
CA MET A 100 -6.78 -21.13 -13.33
C MET A 100 -6.42 -19.67 -13.02
N ALA A 101 -6.96 -19.10 -11.94
CA ALA A 101 -6.69 -17.72 -11.53
C ALA A 101 -5.24 -17.50 -11.08
N GLU A 102 -4.67 -18.40 -10.27
CA GLU A 102 -3.31 -18.29 -9.76
C GLU A 102 -2.28 -18.48 -10.88
N THR A 103 -2.43 -19.49 -11.74
CA THR A 103 -1.54 -19.70 -12.90
C THR A 103 -1.64 -18.53 -13.90
N LEU A 104 -2.81 -17.96 -14.12
CA LEU A 104 -2.97 -16.74 -14.93
C LEU A 104 -2.25 -15.54 -14.29
N CYS A 105 -2.33 -15.39 -12.96
CA CYS A 105 -1.63 -14.34 -12.22
C CYS A 105 -0.10 -14.49 -12.33
N GLN A 106 0.43 -15.70 -12.08
CA GLN A 106 1.84 -16.03 -12.22
C GLN A 106 2.35 -15.72 -13.64
N LYS A 107 1.63 -16.17 -14.68
CA LYS A 107 1.98 -15.87 -16.08
C LYS A 107 2.00 -14.36 -16.35
N ARG A 108 0.93 -13.64 -15.99
CA ARG A 108 0.82 -12.20 -16.19
C ARG A 108 1.91 -11.41 -15.46
N ALA A 109 2.36 -11.87 -14.30
CA ALA A 109 3.48 -11.26 -13.58
C ALA A 109 4.79 -11.39 -14.36
N LEU A 110 5.14 -12.59 -14.84
CA LEU A 110 6.34 -12.81 -15.67
C LEU A 110 6.26 -11.99 -16.98
N ASP A 111 5.12 -12.04 -17.68
CA ASP A 111 4.88 -11.28 -18.91
C ASP A 111 5.05 -9.75 -18.68
N LYS A 112 4.49 -9.22 -17.58
CA LYS A 112 4.55 -7.79 -17.24
C LYS A 112 5.97 -7.28 -17.02
N PHE A 113 6.83 -8.10 -16.43
CA PHE A 113 8.25 -7.78 -16.23
C PHE A 113 9.15 -8.26 -17.40
N ARG A 114 8.57 -8.86 -18.44
CA ARG A 114 9.28 -9.41 -19.62
C ARG A 114 10.32 -10.47 -19.25
N LEU A 115 9.97 -11.33 -18.29
CA LEU A 115 10.84 -12.37 -17.78
C LEU A 115 10.64 -13.68 -18.54
N ASP A 116 11.74 -14.34 -18.89
CA ASP A 116 11.76 -15.67 -19.50
C ASP A 116 11.33 -16.73 -18.46
N PRO A 117 10.20 -17.44 -18.65
CA PRO A 117 9.72 -18.46 -17.69
C PRO A 117 10.66 -19.65 -17.52
N ALA A 118 11.59 -19.88 -18.45
CA ALA A 118 12.63 -20.91 -18.30
C ALA A 118 13.75 -20.50 -17.32
N LYS A 119 13.82 -19.21 -16.95
CA LYS A 119 14.82 -18.63 -16.04
C LYS A 119 14.23 -18.06 -14.77
N TRP A 120 12.96 -17.66 -14.78
CA TRP A 120 12.28 -16.98 -13.69
C TRP A 120 10.99 -17.68 -13.30
N GLY A 121 10.90 -18.08 -12.03
CA GLY A 121 9.62 -18.38 -11.38
C GLY A 121 9.09 -17.16 -10.62
N VAL A 122 7.82 -17.21 -10.22
CA VAL A 122 7.19 -16.18 -9.38
C VAL A 122 6.24 -16.84 -8.38
N ASN A 123 6.22 -16.34 -7.15
CA ASN A 123 5.21 -16.69 -6.15
C ASN A 123 4.30 -15.48 -5.91
N VAL A 124 3.00 -15.67 -6.09
CA VAL A 124 1.97 -14.62 -6.00
C VAL A 124 1.11 -14.72 -4.73
N GLN A 125 1.45 -15.63 -3.81
CA GLN A 125 0.75 -15.89 -2.55
C GLN A 125 1.14 -15.00 -1.34
N PRO A 126 2.29 -14.28 -1.27
CA PRO A 126 2.59 -13.43 -0.12
C PRO A 126 1.56 -12.32 0.10
N LEU A 127 0.94 -12.32 1.29
CA LEU A 127 -0.19 -11.45 1.64
C LEU A 127 0.12 -9.95 1.59
N SER A 128 1.38 -9.56 1.73
CA SER A 128 1.86 -8.17 1.62
C SER A 128 3.40 -8.14 1.48
N ARG A 129 3.97 -6.96 1.23
CA ARG A 129 5.42 -6.73 1.03
C ARG A 129 6.27 -7.14 2.24
N ALA A 130 5.83 -6.85 3.46
CA ALA A 130 6.57 -7.19 4.67
C ALA A 130 6.73 -8.72 4.88
N PRO A 131 5.66 -9.55 4.85
CA PRO A 131 5.82 -11.00 4.90
C PRO A 131 6.51 -11.57 3.65
N ALA A 132 6.36 -10.97 2.46
CA ALA A 132 7.10 -11.40 1.28
C ALA A 132 8.63 -11.37 1.50
N ASN A 133 9.16 -10.26 2.03
CA ASN A 133 10.57 -10.17 2.41
C ASN A 133 10.97 -11.22 3.46
N PHE A 134 10.13 -11.40 4.49
CA PHE A 134 10.39 -12.38 5.55
C PHE A 134 10.41 -13.83 5.05
N HIS A 135 9.55 -14.18 4.08
CA HIS A 135 9.56 -15.47 3.41
C HIS A 135 10.86 -15.68 2.61
N VAL A 136 11.36 -14.67 1.89
CA VAL A 136 12.65 -14.73 1.19
C VAL A 136 13.80 -14.97 2.17
N TYR A 137 13.83 -14.27 3.31
CA TYR A 137 14.86 -14.50 4.33
C TYR A 137 14.77 -15.90 4.92
N THR A 138 13.57 -16.37 5.25
CA THR A 138 13.35 -17.72 5.82
C THR A 138 13.69 -18.84 4.83
N ALA A 139 13.53 -18.59 3.52
CA ALA A 139 13.86 -19.57 2.48
C ALA A 139 15.36 -19.65 2.15
N LEU A 140 16.09 -18.53 2.27
CA LEU A 140 17.49 -18.44 1.85
C LEU A 140 18.51 -18.42 3.01
N LEU A 141 18.08 -18.04 4.20
CA LEU A 141 18.94 -17.81 5.36
C LEU A 141 18.51 -18.66 6.55
N LYS A 142 19.49 -19.20 7.26
CA LYS A 142 19.26 -19.80 8.58
C LYS A 142 19.00 -18.71 9.61
N PRO A 143 18.29 -19.03 10.72
CA PRO A 143 18.24 -18.14 11.87
C PRO A 143 19.64 -17.66 12.26
N HIS A 144 19.79 -16.36 12.48
CA HIS A 144 21.04 -15.66 12.81
C HIS A 144 22.05 -15.44 11.66
N GLU A 145 21.78 -15.88 10.42
CA GLU A 145 22.58 -15.42 9.27
C GLU A 145 22.33 -13.92 8.98
N ARG A 146 23.25 -13.29 8.23
CA ARG A 146 23.36 -11.82 8.16
C ARG A 146 22.68 -11.24 6.92
N ILE A 147 21.98 -10.13 7.14
CA ILE A 147 21.42 -9.26 6.10
C ILE A 147 22.08 -7.87 6.24
N MET A 148 22.27 -7.17 5.12
CA MET A 148 22.65 -5.77 5.08
C MET A 148 21.64 -5.02 4.20
N ALA A 149 21.13 -3.91 4.69
CA ALA A 149 20.14 -3.08 4.01
C ALA A 149 20.39 -1.60 4.31
N LEU A 150 19.66 -0.74 3.61
CA LEU A 150 19.60 0.69 3.89
C LEU A 150 18.91 0.92 5.24
N ASP A 151 19.52 1.76 6.08
CA ASP A 151 19.01 2.09 7.42
C ASP A 151 17.71 2.89 7.35
N LEU A 152 16.80 2.70 8.31
CA LEU A 152 15.46 3.28 8.27
C LEU A 152 15.49 4.82 8.16
N PRO A 153 16.31 5.57 8.93
CA PRO A 153 16.35 7.03 8.82
C PRO A 153 16.93 7.55 7.50
N HIS A 154 17.53 6.67 6.68
CA HIS A 154 18.16 6.98 5.40
C HIS A 154 17.36 6.45 4.18
N GLY A 155 16.03 6.29 4.31
CA GLY A 155 15.16 5.75 3.25
C GLY A 155 15.07 4.23 3.24
N GLY A 156 15.48 3.57 4.32
CA GLY A 156 15.28 2.14 4.54
C GLY A 156 13.82 1.77 4.78
N HIS A 157 13.56 0.50 5.07
CA HIS A 157 12.22 0.03 5.40
C HIS A 157 12.24 -0.99 6.55
N LEU A 158 11.23 -0.95 7.41
CA LEU A 158 11.14 -1.78 8.62
C LEU A 158 11.34 -3.29 8.36
N SER A 159 10.79 -3.81 7.26
CA SER A 159 10.94 -5.22 6.88
C SER A 159 12.34 -5.61 6.39
N HIS A 160 13.30 -4.68 6.33
CA HIS A 160 14.71 -4.96 6.05
C HIS A 160 15.56 -5.10 7.33
N GLY A 161 14.95 -4.91 8.50
CA GLY A 161 15.59 -4.94 9.81
C GLY A 161 15.92 -3.54 10.33
N TYR A 162 15.40 -3.21 11.52
CA TYR A 162 15.66 -1.94 12.21
C TYR A 162 15.75 -2.18 13.73
N GLN A 163 16.64 -1.45 14.41
CA GLN A 163 16.83 -1.51 15.87
C GLN A 163 17.36 -0.15 16.37
N GLU A 164 16.73 0.42 17.39
CA GLU A 164 17.06 1.77 17.91
C GLU A 164 18.33 1.83 18.77
N THR A 165 18.75 0.72 19.37
CA THR A 165 19.82 0.70 20.38
C THR A 165 21.22 0.46 19.80
N ARG A 166 22.16 1.33 20.18
CA ARG A 166 23.58 1.30 19.79
C ARG A 166 24.37 0.14 20.43
N GLU A 167 24.25 -1.08 19.94
CA GLU A 167 25.14 -2.20 20.31
C GLU A 167 25.51 -3.15 19.16
N CYS A 168 26.62 -3.92 19.32
CA CYS A 168 27.38 -4.74 18.33
C CYS A 168 27.32 -6.28 18.60
N LEU A 169 27.23 -7.27 17.67
CA LEU A 169 27.14 -7.30 16.20
C LEU A 169 25.92 -8.10 15.66
N VAL A 170 25.49 -7.82 14.41
CA VAL A 170 24.25 -8.26 13.75
C VAL A 170 24.18 -9.75 13.48
N CYS A 171 23.16 -10.35 14.11
CA CYS A 171 22.98 -11.79 14.25
C CYS A 171 21.67 -12.07 15.03
N ASN A 172 20.54 -11.42 14.66
CA ASN A 172 19.30 -11.39 15.47
C ASN A 172 19.44 -10.78 16.90
N LYS A 173 20.48 -9.96 17.08
CA LYS A 173 20.80 -9.06 18.21
C LYS A 173 22.00 -8.21 17.73
N LYS A 174 21.90 -6.87 17.54
CA LYS A 174 23.04 -5.89 17.43
C LYS A 174 23.61 -5.55 16.00
N TYR A 175 24.74 -4.81 15.85
CA TYR A 175 25.25 -4.09 14.61
C TYR A 175 26.04 -4.83 13.47
N CYS A 176 25.93 -4.33 12.22
CA CYS A 176 26.93 -4.34 11.12
C CYS A 176 28.37 -4.92 11.33
N SER A 177 28.87 -5.73 10.38
CA SER A 177 30.09 -5.38 9.59
C SER A 177 30.34 -6.31 8.37
N ARG A 178 30.85 -5.68 7.30
CA ARG A 178 31.44 -6.20 6.04
C ARG A 178 30.62 -7.17 5.14
N SER A 179 30.14 -6.58 4.03
CA SER A 179 30.13 -7.08 2.65
C SER A 179 29.57 -8.48 2.34
N THR A 180 28.36 -8.52 1.77
CA THR A 180 28.04 -9.21 0.49
C THR A 180 26.81 -8.52 -0.11
N SER A 181 26.81 -8.27 -1.41
CA SER A 181 25.72 -7.54 -2.10
C SER A 181 24.65 -8.49 -2.65
N TYR A 182 23.39 -8.23 -2.34
CA TYR A 182 22.24 -8.80 -3.06
C TYR A 182 21.26 -7.69 -3.44
N LEU A 183 20.76 -7.76 -4.68
CA LEU A 183 19.92 -6.73 -5.29
C LEU A 183 18.45 -6.92 -4.87
N VAL A 184 17.98 -6.11 -3.93
CA VAL A 184 16.55 -5.91 -3.68
C VAL A 184 16.08 -4.76 -4.59
N PHE A 185 15.00 -4.98 -5.34
CA PHE A 185 14.40 -3.91 -6.15
C PHE A 185 13.74 -2.86 -5.25
N ILE A 186 14.44 -1.75 -5.05
CA ILE A 186 13.87 -0.51 -4.52
C ILE A 186 13.33 0.27 -5.72
N ILE A 187 12.00 0.37 -5.83
CA ILE A 187 11.38 1.40 -6.67
C ILE A 187 11.66 2.72 -5.95
N SER A 188 12.37 3.62 -6.61
CA SER A 188 12.83 4.86 -6.00
C SER A 188 11.67 5.85 -5.83
N ASP A 189 11.16 5.97 -4.60
CA ASP A 189 10.42 7.16 -4.18
C ASP A 189 11.33 8.39 -4.30
N VAL A 190 10.79 9.53 -4.73
CA VAL A 190 11.54 10.79 -4.77
C VAL A 190 11.55 11.42 -3.38
N GLU A 191 12.54 11.04 -2.57
CA GLU A 191 12.81 11.69 -1.29
C GLU A 191 13.41 13.09 -1.53
N SER A 192 12.55 14.11 -1.57
CA SER A 192 12.98 15.50 -1.58
C SER A 192 13.03 16.06 -0.16
N PRO A 193 14.20 16.45 0.38
CA PRO A 193 14.24 17.17 1.64
C PRO A 193 13.60 18.56 1.49
N ILE A 194 12.63 18.89 2.35
CA ILE A 194 12.07 20.26 2.49
C ILE A 194 13.20 21.30 2.62
N THR A 195 14.31 20.91 3.24
CA THR A 195 15.40 21.80 3.64
C THR A 195 16.40 22.16 2.53
N LYS A 196 16.24 21.70 1.27
CA LYS A 196 17.19 22.03 0.18
C LYS A 196 16.56 22.33 -1.19
N HIS A 197 15.87 23.47 -1.29
CA HIS A 197 16.13 24.32 -2.46
C HIS A 197 17.61 24.74 -2.42
N ARG A 198 18.34 24.59 -3.54
CA ARG A 198 19.80 24.80 -3.63
C ARG A 198 20.31 26.19 -3.19
N HIS A 199 19.42 27.17 -2.99
CA HIS A 199 19.73 28.57 -2.68
C HIS A 199 18.83 29.22 -1.61
N GLN A 200 18.23 28.45 -0.69
CA GLN A 200 17.48 29.03 0.44
C GLN A 200 18.00 28.51 1.80
N PRO A 201 18.00 29.36 2.86
CA PRO A 201 18.29 28.90 4.22
C PRO A 201 17.23 27.89 4.69
N PRO A 202 17.56 26.98 5.63
CA PRO A 202 16.59 26.03 6.15
C PRO A 202 15.40 26.78 6.76
N ILE A 203 14.20 26.49 6.26
CA ILE A 203 12.95 26.92 6.88
C ILE A 203 12.94 26.25 8.26
N GLY A 204 13.07 27.03 9.33
CA GLY A 204 13.30 26.53 10.69
C GLY A 204 12.07 25.90 11.33
N ILE A 205 11.47 24.89 10.69
CA ILE A 205 10.28 24.16 11.11
C ILE A 205 10.47 22.67 10.80
N ASP A 206 10.02 21.82 11.71
CA ASP A 206 10.07 20.36 11.58
C ASP A 206 8.90 19.83 10.73
N GLY A 207 9.09 18.64 10.16
CA GLY A 207 8.07 17.95 9.36
C GLY A 207 6.80 17.63 10.16
N SER A 208 6.89 17.42 11.48
CA SER A 208 5.72 17.08 12.30
C SER A 208 4.75 18.25 12.49
N ARG A 209 5.24 19.49 12.49
CA ARG A 209 4.40 20.70 12.47
C ARG A 209 3.80 20.95 11.08
N VAL A 210 4.58 20.75 10.01
CA VAL A 210 4.11 20.94 8.63
C VAL A 210 3.03 19.93 8.27
N GLU A 211 3.23 18.64 8.58
CA GLU A 211 2.28 17.55 8.33
C GLU A 211 0.90 17.85 8.94
N LYS A 212 0.84 18.27 10.21
CA LYS A 212 -0.43 18.62 10.86
C LYS A 212 -1.18 19.78 10.19
N VAL A 213 -0.46 20.74 9.63
CA VAL A 213 -1.08 21.87 8.91
C VAL A 213 -1.54 21.43 7.52
N LEU A 214 -0.80 20.56 6.85
CA LEU A 214 -1.20 19.95 5.57
C LEU A 214 -2.47 19.11 5.73
N GLU A 215 -2.52 18.24 6.75
CA GLU A 215 -3.70 17.42 7.09
C GLU A 215 -4.94 18.29 7.33
N ALA A 216 -4.80 19.38 8.11
CA ALA A 216 -5.88 20.32 8.39
C ALA A 216 -6.40 21.09 7.16
N VAL A 217 -5.67 21.07 6.02
CA VAL A 217 -6.12 21.62 4.74
C VAL A 217 -6.36 20.54 3.67
N HIS A 218 -6.54 19.28 4.10
CA HIS A 218 -6.77 18.10 3.26
C HIS A 218 -5.63 17.81 2.23
N ILE A 219 -4.38 18.02 2.63
CA ILE A 219 -3.19 17.58 1.89
C ILE A 219 -2.55 16.42 2.67
N ALA A 220 -2.78 15.19 2.22
CA ALA A 220 -2.23 14.01 2.87
C ALA A 220 -0.76 13.81 2.46
N ALA A 221 0.17 14.01 3.39
CA ALA A 221 1.61 13.82 3.17
C ALA A 221 2.27 13.23 4.43
N ASN A 222 3.43 12.59 4.26
CA ASN A 222 4.07 11.86 5.37
C ASN A 222 5.29 12.62 5.88
N LYS A 223 5.38 12.88 7.19
CA LYS A 223 6.65 13.25 7.81
C LYS A 223 7.68 12.13 7.66
N ASN A 224 8.92 12.48 7.31
CA ASN A 224 9.96 11.51 6.96
C ASN A 224 11.33 12.04 7.38
N THR A 225 12.14 11.17 7.97
CA THR A 225 13.51 11.52 8.39
C THR A 225 14.36 11.96 7.20
N VAL A 226 15.28 12.89 7.45
CA VAL A 226 16.29 13.34 6.48
C VAL A 226 17.71 13.17 7.04
N PRO A 227 18.74 13.03 6.17
CA PRO A 227 20.12 12.90 6.63
C PRO A 227 20.58 14.11 7.46
N GLY A 228 20.74 13.91 8.76
CA GLY A 228 21.06 14.95 9.74
C GLY A 228 20.14 14.95 10.96
N ASP A 229 18.96 14.32 10.87
CA ASP A 229 18.01 14.25 11.99
C ASP A 229 18.59 13.51 13.20
N VAL A 230 18.42 14.12 14.38
CA VAL A 230 18.88 13.56 15.65
C VAL A 230 17.89 12.51 16.20
N SER A 231 16.64 12.53 15.74
CA SER A 231 15.57 11.65 16.21
C SER A 231 14.59 11.28 15.10
N ALA A 232 14.30 9.99 14.95
CA ALA A 232 13.27 9.52 14.02
C ALA A 232 11.84 9.89 14.45
N MET A 233 11.64 10.30 15.72
CA MET A 233 10.32 10.69 16.25
C MET A 233 9.95 12.15 15.93
N VAL A 234 10.93 12.99 15.59
CA VAL A 234 10.73 14.40 15.21
C VAL A 234 11.58 14.68 13.96
N PRO A 235 11.16 14.20 12.79
CA PRO A 235 11.89 14.40 11.54
C PRO A 235 11.70 15.82 10.98
N ASP A 236 12.71 16.34 10.29
CA ASP A 236 12.67 17.67 9.65
C ASP A 236 12.14 17.63 8.19
N GLY A 237 11.85 16.43 7.65
CA GLY A 237 11.34 16.25 6.28
C GLY A 237 9.84 15.93 6.18
N ILE A 238 9.29 16.21 5.00
CA ILE A 238 8.05 15.61 4.48
C ILE A 238 8.40 14.87 3.19
N ARG A 239 7.86 13.66 3.02
CA ARG A 239 7.93 12.87 1.80
C ARG A 239 6.62 13.00 1.02
N MET A 240 6.73 13.37 -0.26
CA MET A 240 5.61 13.55 -1.18
C MET A 240 5.83 12.74 -2.46
N GLY A 241 4.74 12.40 -3.15
CA GLY A 241 4.74 11.73 -4.44
C GLY A 241 3.57 12.15 -5.32
N THR A 242 3.68 11.83 -6.60
CA THR A 242 2.66 12.08 -7.62
C THR A 242 1.67 10.93 -7.92
N PRO A 243 1.91 9.62 -7.63
CA PRO A 243 1.11 8.52 -8.19
C PRO A 243 -0.41 8.65 -8.04
N ALA A 244 -0.91 8.95 -6.85
CA ALA A 244 -2.35 9.02 -6.58
C ALA A 244 -3.04 10.15 -7.38
N LEU A 245 -2.48 11.36 -7.40
CA LEU A 245 -3.02 12.47 -8.17
C LEU A 245 -2.84 12.29 -9.69
N THR A 246 -1.74 11.69 -10.15
CA THR A 246 -1.56 11.34 -11.56
C THR A 246 -2.62 10.33 -12.02
N SER A 247 -2.99 9.35 -11.19
CA SER A 247 -4.12 8.43 -11.47
C SER A 247 -5.47 9.15 -11.56
N ARG A 248 -5.62 10.34 -10.97
CA ARG A 248 -6.80 11.22 -11.12
C ARG A 248 -6.72 12.15 -12.33
N GLY A 249 -5.64 12.09 -13.11
CA GLY A 249 -5.44 12.89 -14.32
C GLY A 249 -4.66 14.19 -14.13
N PHE A 250 -4.03 14.43 -12.98
CA PHE A 250 -3.19 15.62 -12.78
C PHE A 250 -1.96 15.60 -13.69
N ILE A 251 -1.73 16.71 -14.39
CA ILE A 251 -0.58 16.94 -15.27
C ILE A 251 0.40 17.94 -14.63
N GLU A 252 1.49 18.27 -15.34
CA GLU A 252 2.57 19.13 -14.85
C GLU A 252 2.07 20.50 -14.35
N GLU A 253 1.10 21.11 -15.04
CA GLU A 253 0.49 22.40 -14.66
C GLU A 253 -0.27 22.30 -13.32
N ASP A 254 -1.00 21.21 -13.09
CA ASP A 254 -1.70 20.98 -11.81
C ASP A 254 -0.71 20.79 -10.66
N PHE A 255 0.42 20.11 -10.90
CA PHE A 255 1.46 19.93 -9.89
C PHE A 255 2.19 21.23 -9.52
N VAL A 256 2.29 22.21 -10.43
CA VAL A 256 2.70 23.58 -10.05
C VAL A 256 1.71 24.15 -9.02
N LYS A 257 0.40 23.97 -9.23
CA LYS A 257 -0.61 24.47 -8.30
C LYS A 257 -0.61 23.74 -6.95
N VAL A 258 -0.38 22.43 -6.95
CA VAL A 258 -0.14 21.63 -5.73
C VAL A 258 1.05 22.17 -4.94
N ALA A 259 2.15 22.52 -5.63
CA ALA A 259 3.34 23.10 -4.98
C ALA A 259 3.05 24.49 -4.36
N GLU A 260 2.23 25.33 -4.99
CA GLU A 260 1.77 26.60 -4.40
C GLU A 260 0.94 26.39 -3.13
N PHE A 261 0.03 25.39 -3.11
CA PHE A 261 -0.76 25.09 -1.91
C PHE A 261 0.11 24.54 -0.78
N PHE A 262 1.11 23.70 -1.09
CA PHE A 262 2.09 23.22 -0.13
C PHE A 262 2.91 24.37 0.47
N ASP A 263 3.44 25.28 -0.35
CA ASP A 263 4.19 26.47 0.12
C ASP A 263 3.31 27.39 0.99
N ALA A 264 2.03 27.58 0.62
CA ALA A 264 1.08 28.31 1.44
C ALA A 264 0.85 27.65 2.82
N ALA A 265 0.72 26.32 2.87
CA ALA A 265 0.58 25.56 4.11
C ALA A 265 1.85 25.64 4.99
N VAL A 266 3.04 25.53 4.40
CA VAL A 266 4.33 25.73 5.11
C VAL A 266 4.41 27.14 5.70
N LYS A 267 4.00 28.18 4.96
CA LYS A 267 3.94 29.56 5.47
C LYS A 267 2.96 29.73 6.64
N ILE A 268 1.83 29.02 6.64
CA ILE A 268 0.91 28.97 7.79
C ILE A 268 1.57 28.29 8.98
N ALA A 269 2.22 27.14 8.79
CA ALA A 269 2.91 26.41 9.84
C ALA A 269 4.05 27.24 10.49
N VAL A 270 4.78 28.03 9.71
CA VAL A 270 5.81 28.96 10.21
C VAL A 270 5.20 30.08 11.06
N LYS A 271 4.05 30.64 10.68
CA LYS A 271 3.34 31.65 11.48
C LYS A 271 2.85 31.07 12.81
N ILE A 272 2.20 29.91 12.78
CA ILE A 272 1.75 29.20 13.99
C ILE A 272 2.94 28.95 14.93
N LYS A 273 4.09 28.52 14.41
CA LYS A 273 5.30 28.34 15.22
C LYS A 273 5.76 29.64 15.89
N ALA A 274 5.76 30.77 15.17
CA ALA A 274 6.12 32.06 15.74
C ALA A 274 5.17 32.46 16.88
N GLU A 275 3.86 32.43 16.64
CA GLU A 275 2.83 32.79 17.61
C GLU A 275 2.83 31.89 18.86
N THR A 276 3.21 30.61 18.72
CA THR A 276 3.34 29.66 19.84
C THR A 276 4.67 29.79 20.60
N SER A 277 5.65 30.54 20.08
CA SER A 277 6.97 30.71 20.72
C SER A 277 7.07 31.96 21.60
N ASP A 278 6.05 32.84 21.55
CA ASP A 278 5.93 34.05 22.38
C ASP A 278 5.03 33.83 23.62
N GLN A 279 4.80 32.56 24.02
CA GLN A 279 4.09 32.12 25.24
C GLN A 279 4.95 31.19 26.09
#